data_AF-A0AA44DKD0-F1
#
_entry.id   AF-A0AA44DKD0-F1
#
_cell.length_a   1.000
_cell.length_b   1.000
_cell.length_c   1.000
_cell.angle_alpha   90.00
_cell.angle_beta   90.00
_cell.angle_gamma   90.00
#
_symmetry.space_group_name_H-M   'P 1'
#
loop_
_entity.id
_entity.type
_entity.pdbx_description
1 polymer ?
#
loop_
_entity_poly.entity_id
_entity_poly.type
_entity_poly.pdbx_seq_one_letter_code
_entity_poly.pdbx_strand_id
1 'polypeptide(L)'
;MKNENKYSIDNISKNLIENYGAEEITLEDFFNMDENNEVYSFEDISKIYKIDNEGVIEKLLSEEEKAQIELTIEHLNNIDNDDSSYLDKISTGQLIIIVLESKDKVNLSGFIMEGNGKVLFDYLTDLIGNDVKKEFNKLDEIIEELKEFKPYGKYFK
;
A
#
# COMPACT_ATOMS: atom_id res chain seq x y z
N MET A 1 -2.59 11.88 -30.40
CA MET A 1 -1.82 12.22 -29.20
C MET A 1 -2.36 11.34 -28.08
N LYS A 2 -1.60 10.30 -27.70
CA LYS A 2 -2.02 9.34 -26.66
C LYS A 2 -1.55 9.88 -25.30
N ASN A 3 -2.47 9.98 -24.34
CA ASN A 3 -2.37 10.07 -22.87
C ASN A 3 -0.99 9.93 -22.15
N GLU A 4 0.09 10.55 -22.61
CA GLU A 4 1.39 10.51 -21.92
C GLU A 4 1.33 11.13 -20.51
N ASN A 5 0.41 12.08 -20.26
CA ASN A 5 0.29 12.72 -18.95
C ASN A 5 -0.43 11.89 -17.87
N LYS A 6 -1.28 10.89 -18.18
CA LYS A 6 -2.04 10.18 -17.12
C LYS A 6 -1.12 9.39 -16.19
N TYR A 7 0.00 8.91 -16.72
CA TYR A 7 0.93 8.01 -16.04
C TYR A 7 2.09 8.74 -15.37
N SER A 8 2.12 10.09 -15.42
CA SER A 8 3.17 10.84 -14.77
C SER A 8 3.03 10.75 -13.26
N ILE A 9 4.16 10.63 -12.57
CA ILE A 9 4.20 10.57 -11.11
C ILE A 9 3.44 11.74 -10.50
N ASP A 10 3.60 12.95 -11.03
CA ASP A 10 2.93 14.15 -10.50
C ASP A 10 1.40 14.10 -10.62
N ASN A 11 0.86 13.58 -11.73
CA ASN A 11 -0.60 13.46 -11.88
C ASN A 11 -1.16 12.36 -10.98
N ILE A 12 -0.42 11.28 -10.78
CA ILE A 12 -0.78 10.21 -9.83
C ILE A 12 -0.73 10.78 -8.40
N SER A 13 0.34 11.49 -8.04
CA SER A 13 0.52 12.16 -6.74
C SER A 13 -0.66 13.04 -6.40
N LYS A 14 -1.04 13.91 -7.35
CA LYS A 14 -2.18 14.82 -7.20
C LYS A 14 -3.48 14.03 -6.96
N ASN A 15 -3.69 12.95 -7.71
CA ASN A 15 -4.89 12.13 -7.56
C ASN A 15 -4.94 11.41 -6.20
N LEU A 16 -3.82 10.85 -5.74
CA LEU A 16 -3.68 10.22 -4.42
C LEU A 16 -4.05 11.20 -3.30
N ILE A 17 -3.53 12.43 -3.36
CA ILE A 17 -3.82 13.45 -2.35
C ILE A 17 -5.29 13.89 -2.43
N GLU A 18 -5.79 14.25 -3.61
CA GLU A 18 -7.11 14.87 -3.77
C GLU A 18 -8.28 13.88 -3.58
N ASN A 19 -8.14 12.63 -4.04
CA ASN A 19 -9.24 11.66 -4.07
C ASN A 19 -9.11 10.55 -3.03
N TYR A 20 -7.89 10.26 -2.59
CA TYR A 20 -7.61 9.18 -1.63
C TYR A 20 -7.10 9.71 -0.29
N GLY A 21 -7.02 11.03 -0.11
CA GLY A 21 -6.59 11.64 1.16
C GLY A 21 -5.18 11.26 1.57
N ALA A 22 -4.32 10.91 0.61
CA ALA A 22 -2.96 10.48 0.89
C ALA A 22 -2.08 11.64 1.32
N GLU A 23 -1.16 11.36 2.25
CA GLU A 23 -0.11 12.27 2.69
C GLU A 23 1.24 11.77 2.16
N GLU A 24 2.00 12.64 1.49
CA GLU A 24 3.36 12.31 1.06
C GLU A 24 4.29 12.27 2.27
N ILE A 25 5.08 11.20 2.40
CA ILE A 25 6.04 11.02 3.49
C ILE A 25 7.44 10.85 2.95
N THR A 26 8.44 11.14 3.80
CA THR A 26 9.83 10.93 3.43
C THR A 26 10.21 9.45 3.54
N LEU A 27 11.33 9.10 2.90
CA LEU A 27 11.91 7.77 3.07
C LEU A 27 12.32 7.51 4.54
N GLU A 28 12.78 8.54 5.25
CA GLU A 28 13.11 8.46 6.68
C GLU A 28 11.86 8.16 7.52
N ASP A 29 10.74 8.85 7.26
CA ASP A 29 9.48 8.57 7.94
C ASP A 29 9.04 7.12 7.70
N PHE A 30 9.15 6.63 6.48
CA PHE A 30 8.79 5.26 6.14
C PHE A 30 9.66 4.23 6.89
N PHE A 31 10.97 4.43 6.99
CA PHE A 31 11.84 3.55 7.77
C PHE A 31 11.54 3.58 9.26
N ASN A 32 11.18 4.74 9.80
CA ASN A 32 10.83 4.87 11.21
C ASN A 32 9.49 4.20 11.56
N MET A 33 8.67 3.85 10.57
CA MET A 33 7.38 3.17 10.77
C MET A 33 7.53 1.65 10.94
N ASP A 34 8.47 1.00 10.25
CA ASP A 34 8.75 -0.43 10.39
C ASP A 34 10.26 -0.67 10.43
N GLU A 35 10.73 -1.20 11.55
CA GLU A 35 12.14 -1.55 11.76
C GLU A 35 12.63 -2.62 10.76
N ASN A 36 11.73 -3.29 10.04
CA ASN A 36 12.04 -4.32 9.04
C ASN A 36 12.05 -3.81 7.58
N ASN A 37 11.91 -2.51 7.33
CA ASN A 37 11.79 -1.90 5.99
C ASN A 37 13.05 -1.99 5.08
N GLU A 38 14.08 -2.76 5.44
CA GLU A 38 15.33 -2.94 4.68
C GLU A 38 15.16 -3.64 3.30
N VAL A 39 13.93 -3.88 2.84
CA VAL A 39 13.62 -4.80 1.73
C VAL A 39 13.50 -4.09 0.36
N TYR A 40 13.37 -2.77 0.31
CA TYR A 40 13.09 -2.05 -0.94
C TYR A 40 14.35 -1.65 -1.73
N SER A 41 14.29 -1.74 -3.07
CA SER A 41 15.31 -1.17 -3.95
C SER A 41 15.07 0.32 -4.12
N PHE A 42 15.92 1.15 -3.51
CA PHE A 42 15.72 2.60 -3.44
C PHE A 42 16.01 3.35 -4.75
N GLU A 43 16.69 2.71 -5.72
CA GLU A 43 17.11 3.38 -6.95
C GLU A 43 15.91 3.90 -7.76
N ASP A 44 14.81 3.15 -7.75
CA ASP A 44 13.63 3.46 -8.55
C ASP A 44 12.53 4.17 -7.76
N ILE A 45 12.63 4.29 -6.43
CA ILE A 45 11.64 5.01 -5.63
C ILE A 45 11.56 6.47 -6.10
N SER A 46 10.33 6.92 -6.33
CA SER A 46 10.03 8.30 -6.72
C SER A 46 9.36 9.05 -5.59
N LYS A 47 8.27 8.51 -5.03
CA LYS A 47 7.48 9.14 -3.96
C LYS A 47 6.83 8.08 -3.08
N ILE A 48 6.61 8.41 -1.81
CA ILE A 48 5.99 7.53 -0.82
C ILE A 48 4.80 8.25 -0.21
N TYR A 49 3.70 7.53 -0.03
CA TYR A 49 2.48 8.05 0.54
C TYR A 49 1.97 7.14 1.66
N LYS A 50 1.29 7.76 2.63
CA LYS A 50 0.47 7.05 3.61
C LYS A 50 -0.98 7.51 3.55
N ILE A 51 -1.89 6.62 3.93
CA ILE A 51 -3.29 6.92 4.26
C ILE A 51 -3.56 6.28 5.62
N ASP A 52 -3.87 7.09 6.63
CA ASP A 52 -4.14 6.67 8.01
C ASP A 52 -5.52 7.12 8.52
N ASN A 53 -6.37 7.62 7.61
CA ASN A 53 -7.76 7.96 7.92
C ASN A 53 -8.66 6.74 7.69
N GLU A 54 -9.10 6.09 8.77
CA GLU A 54 -9.95 4.89 8.72
C GLU A 54 -11.22 5.09 7.87
N GLY A 55 -11.88 6.25 7.97
CA GLY A 55 -13.09 6.54 7.19
C GLY A 55 -12.83 6.75 5.69
N VAL A 56 -11.58 7.00 5.29
CA VAL A 56 -11.15 6.95 3.90
C VAL A 56 -10.86 5.52 3.51
N ILE A 57 -10.07 4.78 4.30
CA ILE A 57 -9.69 3.39 4.02
C ILE A 57 -10.94 2.52 3.87
N GLU A 58 -11.94 2.66 4.75
CA GLU A 58 -13.19 1.91 4.72
C GLU A 58 -13.91 1.99 3.35
N LYS A 59 -13.80 3.13 2.67
CA LYS A 59 -14.39 3.35 1.33
C LYS A 59 -13.59 2.72 0.20
N LEU A 60 -12.33 2.38 0.45
CA LEU A 60 -11.44 1.73 -0.50
C LEU A 60 -11.54 0.20 -0.42
N LEU A 61 -12.06 -0.32 0.69
CA LEU A 61 -12.22 -1.76 0.93
C LEU A 61 -13.40 -2.33 0.15
N SER A 62 -13.20 -3.52 -0.39
CA SER A 62 -14.27 -4.42 -0.80
C SER A 62 -14.94 -5.07 0.42
N GLU A 63 -16.14 -5.63 0.22
CA GLU A 63 -16.85 -6.35 1.29
C GLU A 63 -16.07 -7.58 1.79
N GLU A 64 -15.29 -8.22 0.93
CA GLU A 64 -14.41 -9.33 1.32
C GLU A 64 -13.27 -8.86 2.21
N GLU A 65 -12.58 -7.77 1.85
CA GLU A 65 -11.50 -7.20 2.67
C GLU A 65 -12.03 -6.73 4.05
N LYS A 66 -13.23 -6.14 4.11
CA LYS A 66 -13.86 -5.77 5.38
C LYS A 66 -14.06 -6.98 6.29
N ALA A 67 -14.61 -8.07 5.74
CA ALA A 67 -14.81 -9.29 6.52
C ALA A 67 -13.48 -9.90 7.01
N GLN A 68 -12.43 -9.86 6.19
CA GLN A 68 -11.09 -10.32 6.58
C GLN A 68 -10.50 -9.45 7.70
N ILE A 69 -10.61 -8.12 7.58
CA ILE A 69 -10.15 -7.17 8.61
C ILE A 69 -10.86 -7.42 9.95
N GLU A 70 -12.18 -7.61 9.95
CA GLU A 70 -12.94 -7.88 11.18
C GLU A 70 -12.43 -9.15 11.88
N LEU A 71 -12.18 -10.23 11.12
CA LEU A 71 -11.63 -11.47 11.65
C LEU A 71 -10.21 -11.29 12.20
N THR A 72 -9.37 -10.49 11.52
CA THR A 72 -8.02 -10.16 11.98
C THR A 72 -8.06 -9.36 13.28
N ILE A 73 -8.93 -8.35 13.38
CA ILE A 73 -9.13 -7.56 14.61
C ILE A 73 -9.59 -8.46 15.77
N GLU A 74 -10.57 -9.35 15.54
CA GLU A 74 -11.03 -10.29 16.55
C GLU A 74 -9.88 -11.20 17.02
N HIS A 75 -9.05 -11.67 16.10
CA HIS A 75 -7.91 -12.52 16.44
C HIS A 75 -6.87 -11.78 17.29
N LEU A 76 -6.49 -10.57 16.88
CA LEU A 76 -5.50 -9.74 17.56
C LEU A 76 -5.96 -9.32 18.95
N ASN A 77 -7.23 -8.95 19.12
CA ASN A 77 -7.79 -8.61 20.45
C ASN A 77 -7.75 -9.79 21.45
N ASN A 78 -7.66 -11.03 20.97
CA ASN A 78 -7.54 -12.22 21.81
C ASN A 78 -6.07 -12.54 22.17
N ILE A 79 -5.11 -11.80 21.63
CA ILE A 79 -3.68 -11.90 21.91
C ILE A 79 -3.31 -10.66 22.74
N ASP A 80 -2.76 -10.87 23.93
CA ASP A 80 -2.39 -9.78 24.86
C ASP A 80 -1.16 -9.06 24.29
N ASN A 81 -1.39 -8.12 23.36
CA ASN A 81 -0.35 -7.38 22.64
C ASN A 81 -0.55 -5.88 22.87
N ASP A 82 0.33 -5.28 23.68
CA ASP A 82 0.21 -3.91 24.19
C ASP A 82 0.71 -2.84 23.18
N ASP A 83 1.30 -3.26 22.05
CA ASP A 83 1.83 -2.38 21.01
C ASP A 83 1.08 -2.59 19.68
N SER A 84 0.43 -1.54 19.16
CA SER A 84 -0.08 -1.54 17.78
C SER A 84 1.11 -1.40 16.83
N SER A 85 1.68 -2.53 16.42
CA SER A 85 2.78 -2.54 15.47
C SER A 85 2.33 -1.97 14.11
N TYR A 86 3.30 -1.63 13.27
CA TYR A 86 3.04 -1.27 11.88
C TYR A 86 2.17 -2.31 11.15
N LEU A 87 2.48 -3.60 11.37
CA LEU A 87 1.75 -4.73 10.81
C LEU A 87 0.31 -4.81 11.31
N ASP A 88 0.07 -4.50 12.58
CA ASP A 88 -1.30 -4.46 13.13
C ASP A 88 -2.11 -3.37 12.43
N LYS A 89 -1.55 -2.17 12.24
CA LYS A 89 -2.24 -1.07 11.56
C LYS A 89 -2.54 -1.38 10.11
N ILE A 90 -1.58 -1.96 9.41
CA ILE A 90 -1.71 -2.41 8.02
C ILE A 90 -2.76 -3.52 7.90
N SER A 91 -2.75 -4.50 8.81
CA SER A 91 -3.64 -5.66 8.76
C SER A 91 -5.06 -5.43 9.22
N THR A 92 -5.27 -4.42 10.08
CA THR A 92 -6.58 -4.04 10.60
C THR A 92 -7.24 -2.90 9.82
N GLY A 93 -6.67 -2.50 8.67
CA GLY A 93 -7.26 -1.47 7.81
C GLY A 93 -7.15 -0.05 8.38
N GLN A 94 -6.13 0.20 9.22
CA GLN A 94 -5.85 1.52 9.79
C GLN A 94 -4.75 2.27 9.03
N LEU A 95 -3.98 1.57 8.19
CA LEU A 95 -2.90 2.15 7.42
C LEU A 95 -2.86 1.54 6.01
N ILE A 96 -2.59 2.40 5.03
CA ILE A 96 -2.14 2.01 3.69
C ILE A 96 -0.84 2.77 3.40
N ILE A 97 0.19 2.06 2.94
CA ILE A 97 1.40 2.68 2.38
C ILE A 97 1.44 2.46 0.87
N ILE A 98 1.85 3.49 0.13
CA ILE A 98 2.01 3.43 -1.33
C ILE A 98 3.40 3.94 -1.67
N VAL A 99 4.22 3.11 -2.32
CA VAL A 99 5.50 3.52 -2.88
C VAL A 99 5.35 3.55 -4.39
N LEU A 100 5.57 4.70 -5.01
CA LEU A 100 5.60 4.84 -6.47
C LEU A 100 7.03 4.71 -6.98
N GLU A 101 7.26 3.82 -7.94
CA GLU A 101 8.55 3.63 -8.59
C GLU A 101 8.54 4.24 -10.00
N SER A 102 9.65 4.87 -10.37
CA SER A 102 9.88 5.47 -11.68
C SER A 102 11.35 5.35 -12.09
N LYS A 103 11.60 4.57 -13.15
CA LYS A 103 12.93 4.41 -13.78
C LYS A 103 13.42 5.67 -14.49
N ASP A 104 12.52 6.46 -15.06
CA ASP A 104 12.83 7.71 -15.78
C ASP A 104 12.57 8.97 -14.93
N LYS A 105 12.14 8.79 -13.69
CA LYS A 105 11.72 9.84 -12.73
C LYS A 105 10.55 10.71 -13.21
N VAL A 106 9.83 10.29 -14.26
CA VAL A 106 8.69 11.01 -14.84
C VAL A 106 7.44 10.14 -14.83
N ASN A 107 7.54 8.90 -15.31
CA ASN A 107 6.42 7.99 -15.50
C ASN A 107 6.47 6.84 -14.51
N LEU A 108 5.29 6.37 -14.09
CA LEU A 108 5.17 5.18 -13.25
C LEU A 108 5.71 3.95 -13.97
N SER A 109 6.63 3.23 -13.31
CA SER A 109 7.15 1.93 -13.76
C SER A 109 6.77 0.77 -12.84
N GLY A 110 6.42 1.07 -11.60
CA GLY A 110 6.07 0.09 -10.56
C GLY A 110 5.41 0.78 -9.38
N PHE A 111 4.74 0.00 -8.53
CA PHE A 111 4.31 0.47 -7.23
C PHE A 111 4.39 -0.66 -6.20
N ILE A 112 4.52 -0.27 -4.94
CA ILE A 112 4.22 -1.12 -3.80
C ILE A 112 3.02 -0.53 -3.11
N MET A 113 2.10 -1.40 -2.69
CA MET A 113 1.00 -1.00 -1.83
C MET A 113 0.95 -1.96 -0.66
N GLU A 114 1.06 -1.45 0.56
CA GLU A 114 0.86 -2.23 1.79
C GLU A 114 -0.46 -1.79 2.43
N GLY A 115 -1.18 -2.73 3.06
CA GLY A 115 -2.55 -2.50 3.54
C GLY A 115 -3.60 -3.02 2.58
N ASN A 116 -4.88 -2.95 3.00
CA ASN A 116 -6.04 -3.36 2.21
C ASN A 116 -6.73 -2.13 1.59
N GLY A 117 -7.37 -2.30 0.44
CA GLY A 117 -7.96 -1.20 -0.30
C GLY A 117 -8.11 -1.49 -1.79
N LYS A 118 -8.97 -2.44 -2.14
CA LYS A 118 -9.20 -2.88 -3.53
C LYS A 118 -9.39 -1.74 -4.53
N VAL A 119 -10.13 -0.69 -4.19
CA VAL A 119 -10.40 0.43 -5.12
C VAL A 119 -9.10 1.13 -5.53
N LEU A 120 -8.22 1.37 -4.55
CA LEU A 120 -6.93 2.02 -4.78
C LEU A 120 -5.96 1.06 -5.49
N PHE A 121 -5.95 -0.21 -5.11
CA PHE A 121 -5.15 -1.23 -5.79
C PHE A 121 -5.53 -1.37 -7.28
N ASP A 122 -6.81 -1.45 -7.59
CA ASP A 122 -7.32 -1.54 -8.97
C ASP A 122 -6.91 -0.28 -9.76
N TYR A 123 -7.02 0.91 -9.15
CA TYR A 123 -6.56 2.17 -9.76
C TYR A 123 -5.06 2.16 -10.10
N LEU A 124 -4.20 1.75 -9.16
CA LEU A 124 -2.74 1.71 -9.38
C LEU A 124 -2.37 0.66 -10.43
N THR A 125 -3.05 -0.50 -10.42
CA THR A 125 -2.87 -1.57 -11.41
C THR A 125 -3.25 -1.11 -12.81
N ASP A 126 -4.39 -0.41 -12.97
CA ASP A 126 -4.84 0.15 -14.24
C ASP A 126 -3.86 1.17 -14.83
N LEU A 127 -3.06 1.83 -14.00
CA LEU A 127 -2.02 2.77 -14.43
C LEU A 127 -0.79 2.05 -15.01
N ILE A 128 -0.43 0.88 -14.49
CA ILE A 128 0.71 0.11 -15.01
C ILE A 128 0.30 -0.71 -16.26
N GLY A 129 -0.93 -1.25 -16.26
CA GLY A 129 -1.50 -2.05 -17.35
C GLY A 129 -1.51 -3.55 -17.08
N ASN A 130 -1.95 -4.34 -18.06
CA ASN A 130 -2.37 -5.74 -17.86
C ASN A 130 -1.23 -6.76 -17.63
N ASP A 131 0.04 -6.36 -17.76
CA ASP A 131 1.20 -7.25 -17.57
C ASP A 131 1.82 -7.16 -16.16
N VAL A 132 1.08 -6.57 -15.20
CA VAL A 132 1.52 -6.41 -13.81
C VAL A 132 1.85 -7.77 -13.18
N LYS A 133 3.09 -7.91 -12.68
CA LYS A 133 3.53 -9.08 -11.92
C LYS A 133 3.64 -8.71 -10.44
N LYS A 134 3.05 -9.53 -9.57
CA LYS A 134 3.31 -9.48 -8.13
C LYS A 134 4.73 -10.02 -7.90
N GLU A 135 5.60 -9.21 -7.33
CA GLU A 135 6.83 -9.70 -6.70
C GLU A 135 6.48 -10.21 -5.30
N PHE A 136 7.05 -11.36 -4.94
CA PHE A 136 6.96 -11.87 -3.58
C PHE A 136 7.47 -10.82 -2.59
N ASN A 137 6.70 -10.52 -1.54
CA ASN A 137 7.16 -9.66 -0.45
C ASN A 137 7.24 -10.46 0.86
N LYS A 138 8.10 -10.04 1.79
CA LYS A 138 8.21 -10.70 3.11
C LYS A 138 6.95 -10.58 3.95
N LEU A 139 6.06 -9.63 3.66
CA LEU A 139 4.73 -9.61 4.29
C LEU A 139 3.96 -10.88 3.94
N ASP A 140 4.09 -11.42 2.73
CA ASP A 140 3.50 -12.72 2.36
C ASP A 140 3.96 -13.88 3.28
N GLU A 141 5.16 -13.78 3.88
CA GLU A 141 5.71 -14.72 4.87
C GLU A 141 5.20 -14.46 6.30
N ILE A 142 5.05 -13.19 6.69
CA ILE A 142 4.62 -12.80 8.05
C ILE A 142 3.11 -13.02 8.27
N ILE A 143 2.32 -13.16 7.19
CA ILE A 143 0.87 -13.45 7.21
C ILE A 143 0.52 -14.74 7.98
N GLU A 144 1.43 -15.70 8.17
CA GLU A 144 1.11 -16.93 8.91
C GLU A 144 0.54 -16.67 10.31
N GLU A 145 0.93 -15.56 10.96
CA GLU A 145 0.40 -15.16 12.28
C GLU A 145 -0.92 -14.36 12.18
N LEU A 146 -1.19 -13.70 11.05
CA LEU A 146 -2.38 -12.85 10.82
C LEU A 146 -3.52 -13.55 10.05
N LYS A 147 -3.35 -14.85 9.74
CA LYS A 147 -4.30 -15.78 9.08
C LYS A 147 -4.87 -15.31 7.74
N GLU A 148 -5.89 -14.46 7.83
CA GLU A 148 -6.77 -14.05 6.72
C GLU A 148 -6.33 -12.72 6.10
N PHE A 149 -5.35 -12.05 6.71
CA PHE A 149 -4.79 -10.83 6.16
C PHE A 149 -4.04 -11.13 4.85
N LYS A 150 -4.40 -10.41 3.78
CA LYS A 150 -3.72 -10.48 2.48
C LYS A 150 -3.32 -9.07 2.04
N PRO A 151 -2.14 -8.56 2.45
CA PRO A 151 -1.66 -7.28 1.97
C PRO A 151 -1.50 -7.33 0.44
N TYR A 152 -1.68 -6.18 -0.18
CA TYR A 152 -1.08 -5.97 -1.48
C TYR A 152 0.45 -6.02 -1.34
N GLY A 153 1.13 -6.51 -2.38
CA GLY A 153 2.58 -6.61 -2.38
C GLY A 153 3.25 -5.57 -3.27
N LYS A 154 4.39 -5.95 -3.82
CA LYS A 154 5.11 -5.17 -4.83
C LYS A 154 4.63 -5.57 -6.23
N TYR A 155 4.42 -4.58 -7.10
CA TYR A 155 3.87 -4.77 -8.44
C TYR A 155 4.61 -3.92 -9.47
N PHE A 156 5.01 -4.53 -10.59
CA PHE A 156 5.79 -3.85 -11.62
C PHE A 156 5.35 -4.25 -13.02
N LYS A 157 5.75 -3.43 -14.00
CA LYS A 157 5.60 -3.70 -15.42
C LYS A 157 6.66 -4.66 -15.97
#